data_AF-A0A7S2VNF8-F1
#
_entry.id   AF-A0A7S2VNF8-F1
#
_cell.length_a   1.000
_cell.length_b   1.000
_cell.length_c   1.000
_cell.angle_alpha   90.00
_cell.angle_beta   90.00
_cell.angle_gamma   90.00
#
_symmetry.space_group_name_H-M   'P 1'
#
loop_
_entity.id
_entity.type
_entity.pdbx_description
1 polymer ?
#
loop_
_entity_poly.entity_id
_entity_poly.type
_entity_poly.pdbx_seq_one_letter_code
_entity_poly.pdbx_strand_id
1 'polypeptide(L)'
;ERRTSDVMEAWCSVANAFSLAVQGSWVRRHGGSLLQPPASDKLCEAPCEELMRDFLGCVSPFGVRPSQPWSDFFGEFRAPSTAARRVPSNLERYAGNYVNVVLAAAAIPAIALRPAAVLTVCAMQVVALMAPPEVFDVHMWRPKSRGGVTDIGGAKLRLRLALSTHMCLLALLFVAVEARLCALFGVALSLAHAFFRTRPWTEVAKEKMKSGIKKVM
;
A
#
# COMPACT_ATOMS: atom_id res chain seq x y z
N GLU A 1 3.76 -3.97 37.38
CA GLU A 1 2.66 -4.61 36.61
C GLU A 1 1.89 -3.65 35.70
N ARG A 2 1.30 -2.53 36.17
CA ARG A 2 0.54 -1.61 35.28
C ARG A 2 1.36 -1.04 34.10
N ARG A 3 2.59 -0.60 34.36
CA ARG A 3 3.46 0.01 33.32
C ARG A 3 3.85 -0.95 32.19
N THR A 4 3.96 -2.24 32.48
CA THR A 4 4.29 -3.27 31.47
C THR A 4 3.07 -3.63 30.62
N SER A 5 1.86 -3.61 31.19
CA SER A 5 0.59 -3.78 30.44
C SER A 5 0.41 -2.67 29.40
N ASP A 6 0.58 -1.41 29.81
CA ASP A 6 0.39 -0.24 28.93
C ASP A 6 1.33 -0.25 27.72
N VAL A 7 2.57 -0.70 27.90
CA VAL A 7 3.55 -0.80 26.81
C VAL A 7 3.18 -1.91 25.85
N MET A 8 2.77 -3.08 26.34
CA MET A 8 2.37 -4.20 25.50
C MET A 8 1.13 -3.84 24.67
N GLU A 9 0.12 -3.21 25.28
CA GLU A 9 -1.09 -2.75 24.60
C GLU A 9 -0.76 -1.77 23.46
N ALA A 10 0.16 -0.83 23.69
CA ALA A 10 0.60 0.11 22.66
C ALA A 10 1.24 -0.62 21.45
N TRP A 11 2.10 -1.60 21.70
CA TRP A 11 2.73 -2.37 20.61
C TRP A 11 1.76 -3.29 19.87
N CYS A 12 0.78 -3.87 20.57
CA CYS A 12 -0.32 -4.59 19.94
C CYS A 12 -1.13 -3.67 19.01
N SER A 13 -1.41 -2.43 19.42
CA SER A 13 -2.11 -1.46 18.58
C SER A 13 -1.31 -1.10 17.33
N VAL A 14 0.00 -0.90 17.47
CA VAL A 14 0.92 -0.70 16.34
C VAL A 14 0.84 -1.88 15.37
N ALA A 15 0.99 -3.12 15.85
CA ALA A 15 0.92 -4.30 15.01
C ALA A 15 -0.41 -4.40 14.24
N ASN A 16 -1.52 -4.09 14.91
CA ASN A 16 -2.84 -4.03 14.28
C ASN A 16 -2.92 -2.95 13.21
N ALA A 17 -2.40 -1.75 13.45
CA ALA A 17 -2.40 -0.66 12.47
C ALA A 17 -1.60 -1.02 11.20
N PHE A 18 -0.44 -1.64 11.34
CA PHE A 18 0.34 -2.15 10.20
C PHE A 18 -0.39 -3.27 9.47
N SER A 19 -0.99 -4.22 10.20
CA SER A 19 -1.80 -5.29 9.61
C SER A 19 -2.96 -4.72 8.80
N LEU A 20 -3.69 -3.74 9.34
CA LEU A 20 -4.78 -3.05 8.65
C LEU A 20 -4.29 -2.29 7.41
N ALA A 21 -3.13 -1.63 7.46
CA ALA A 21 -2.55 -0.96 6.30
C ALA A 21 -2.22 -1.95 5.17
N VAL A 22 -1.64 -3.11 5.50
CA VAL A 22 -1.33 -4.17 4.53
C VAL A 22 -2.59 -4.85 4.01
N GLN A 23 -3.55 -5.15 4.88
CA GLN A 23 -4.85 -5.71 4.50
C GLN A 23 -5.65 -4.74 3.62
N GLY A 24 -5.52 -3.44 3.88
CA GLY A 24 -6.02 -2.34 3.08
C GLY A 24 -5.13 -1.98 1.89
N SER A 25 -4.19 -2.83 1.48
CA SER A 25 -3.49 -2.64 0.20
C SER A 25 -4.39 -3.03 -0.97
N TRP A 26 -4.25 -2.33 -2.10
CA TRP A 26 -4.98 -2.56 -3.32
C TRP A 26 -4.84 -4.02 -3.80
N VAL A 27 -3.61 -4.55 -3.79
CA VAL A 27 -3.31 -5.95 -4.11
C VAL A 27 -4.06 -6.91 -3.21
N ARG A 28 -4.10 -6.67 -1.90
CA ARG A 28 -4.78 -7.58 -0.99
C ARG A 28 -6.30 -7.56 -1.18
N ARG A 29 -6.88 -6.40 -1.45
CA ARG A 29 -8.32 -6.25 -1.75
C ARG A 29 -8.72 -6.94 -3.06
N HIS A 30 -7.90 -6.80 -4.11
CA HIS A 30 -8.29 -7.17 -5.46
C HIS A 30 -7.59 -8.43 -6.01
N GLY A 31 -6.58 -8.95 -5.31
CA GLY A 31 -5.74 -10.07 -5.77
C GLY A 31 -6.51 -11.36 -6.06
N GLY A 32 -7.64 -11.60 -5.38
CA GLY A 32 -8.53 -12.73 -5.67
C GLY A 32 -9.10 -12.68 -7.09
N SER A 33 -9.26 -11.49 -7.67
CA SER A 33 -9.76 -11.27 -9.02
C SER A 33 -8.83 -11.78 -10.11
N LEU A 34 -7.56 -12.08 -9.78
CA LEU A 34 -6.65 -12.73 -10.72
C LEU A 34 -7.14 -14.13 -11.09
N LEU A 35 -7.60 -14.89 -10.07
CA LEU A 35 -8.12 -16.24 -10.24
C LEU A 35 -9.58 -16.23 -10.68
N GLN A 36 -10.40 -15.38 -10.06
CA GLN A 36 -11.84 -15.29 -10.28
C GLN A 36 -12.23 -13.83 -10.53
N PRO A 37 -12.07 -13.32 -11.76
CA PRO A 37 -12.46 -11.94 -12.07
C PRO A 37 -13.98 -11.77 -11.92
N PRO A 38 -14.46 -10.56 -11.54
CA PRO A 38 -15.88 -10.25 -11.52
C PRO A 38 -16.58 -10.59 -12.84
N ALA A 39 -17.86 -10.97 -12.77
CA ALA A 39 -18.62 -11.35 -13.96
C ALA A 39 -18.88 -10.14 -14.88
N SER A 40 -19.11 -8.96 -14.30
CA SER A 40 -19.44 -7.71 -14.99
C SER A 40 -18.20 -6.85 -15.21
N ASP A 41 -18.08 -6.29 -16.43
CA ASP A 41 -16.96 -5.43 -16.82
C ASP A 41 -16.86 -4.16 -15.98
N LYS A 42 -18.00 -3.55 -15.61
CA LYS A 42 -18.03 -2.39 -14.70
C LYS A 42 -17.37 -2.68 -13.34
N LEU A 43 -17.52 -3.90 -12.83
CA LEU A 43 -16.87 -4.32 -11.58
C LEU A 43 -15.37 -4.61 -11.78
N CYS A 44 -14.93 -4.92 -13.01
CA CYS A 44 -13.52 -5.07 -13.35
C CYS A 44 -12.80 -3.73 -13.55
N GLU A 45 -13.53 -2.69 -13.95
CA GLU A 45 -12.99 -1.34 -14.16
C GLU A 45 -12.73 -0.60 -12.86
N ALA A 46 -13.62 -0.72 -11.87
CA ALA A 46 -13.51 0.02 -10.60
C ALA A 46 -12.14 -0.15 -9.88
N PRO A 47 -11.54 -1.36 -9.79
CA PRO A 47 -10.18 -1.51 -9.24
C PRO A 47 -9.10 -0.82 -10.07
N CYS A 48 -9.22 -0.80 -11.40
CA CYS A 48 -8.28 -0.13 -12.29
C CYS A 48 -8.36 1.39 -12.11
N GLU A 49 -9.57 1.94 -12.05
CA GLU A 49 -9.80 3.36 -11.77
C GLU A 49 -9.30 3.78 -10.39
N GLU A 50 -9.49 2.92 -9.38
CA GLU A 50 -8.95 3.11 -8.04
C GLU A 50 -7.43 3.22 -8.07
N LEU A 51 -6.74 2.26 -8.70
CA LEU A 51 -5.28 2.27 -8.77
C LEU A 51 -4.76 3.45 -9.58
N MET A 52 -5.41 3.78 -10.69
CA MET A 52 -5.05 4.93 -11.52
C MET A 52 -5.18 6.24 -10.75
N ARG A 53 -6.26 6.42 -9.98
CA ARG A 53 -6.45 7.59 -9.11
C ARG A 53 -5.37 7.68 -8.04
N ASP A 54 -5.05 6.57 -7.38
CA ASP A 54 -4.05 6.52 -6.32
C ASP A 54 -2.63 6.77 -6.88
N PHE A 55 -2.35 6.32 -8.10
CA PHE A 55 -1.09 6.54 -8.82
C PHE A 55 -0.94 7.99 -9.31
N LEU A 56 -1.93 8.51 -10.06
CA LEU A 56 -1.90 9.88 -10.58
C LEU A 56 -1.94 10.93 -9.47
N GLY A 57 -2.65 10.65 -8.38
CA GLY A 57 -2.65 11.51 -7.20
C GLY A 57 -1.35 11.47 -6.41
N CYS A 58 -0.36 10.63 -6.80
CA CYS A 58 0.87 10.39 -6.04
C CYS A 58 0.62 10.03 -4.57
N VAL A 59 -0.57 9.48 -4.28
CA VAL A 59 -1.02 9.19 -2.92
C VAL A 59 -0.40 7.88 -2.45
N SER A 60 -0.33 6.89 -3.34
CA SER A 60 0.08 5.53 -3.02
C SER A 60 0.71 4.81 -4.22
N PRO A 61 2.01 5.01 -4.50
CA PRO A 61 2.66 4.41 -5.67
C PRO A 61 2.70 2.86 -5.60
N PHE A 62 2.60 2.28 -4.41
CA PHE A 62 2.62 0.82 -4.21
C PHE A 62 1.24 0.23 -3.87
N GLY A 63 0.17 1.03 -3.94
CA GLY A 63 -1.20 0.60 -3.65
C GLY A 63 -1.51 0.41 -2.15
N VAL A 64 -0.66 0.91 -1.25
CA VAL A 64 -0.96 1.04 0.20
C VAL A 64 -1.38 2.48 0.51
N ARG A 65 -2.65 2.74 0.83
CA ARG A 65 -3.08 4.11 1.11
C ARG A 65 -2.37 4.66 2.36
N PRO A 66 -1.91 5.93 2.34
CA PRO A 66 -1.28 6.53 3.50
C PRO A 66 -2.33 6.70 4.62
N SER A 67 -1.92 6.47 5.86
CA SER A 67 -2.81 6.61 7.03
C SER A 67 -3.12 8.06 7.35
N GLN A 68 -2.21 8.98 6.98
CA GLN A 68 -2.38 10.42 7.05
C GLN A 68 -1.88 11.08 5.76
N PRO A 69 -2.40 12.26 5.39
CA PRO A 69 -1.85 13.03 4.27
C PRO A 69 -0.33 13.22 4.38
N TRP A 70 0.38 13.18 3.25
CA TRP A 70 1.84 13.37 3.24
C TRP A 70 2.28 14.71 3.83
N SER A 71 1.45 15.75 3.72
CA SER A 71 1.70 17.05 4.36
C SER A 71 1.72 16.99 5.89
N ASP A 72 0.92 16.12 6.52
CA ASP A 72 0.97 15.88 7.98
C ASP A 72 2.16 14.99 8.34
N PHE A 73 2.51 14.04 7.48
CA PHE A 73 3.68 13.18 7.68
C PHE A 73 4.96 14.03 7.77
N PHE A 74 5.21 14.93 6.83
CA PHE A 74 6.39 15.82 6.81
C PHE A 74 6.25 17.09 7.66
N GLY A 75 5.38 17.09 8.67
CA GLY A 75 5.18 18.23 9.56
C GLY A 75 6.37 18.47 10.50
N GLU A 76 6.13 19.13 11.63
CA GLU A 76 7.18 19.54 12.55
C GLU A 76 7.94 18.36 13.23
N PHE A 77 9.26 18.52 13.41
CA PHE A 77 10.15 17.59 14.08
C PHE A 77 10.80 18.24 15.31
N ARG A 78 10.81 17.53 16.44
CA ARG A 78 11.48 17.96 17.69
C ARG A 78 11.98 16.76 18.47
N ALA A 79 13.06 16.92 19.22
CA ALA A 79 13.54 15.88 20.13
C ALA A 79 12.43 15.42 21.11
N PRO A 80 12.33 14.10 21.40
CA PRO A 80 11.30 13.61 22.30
C PRO A 80 11.63 13.86 23.75
N SER A 81 10.66 14.40 24.49
CA SER A 81 10.68 14.39 25.95
C SER A 81 10.46 12.98 26.52
N THR A 82 9.73 12.11 25.80
CA THR A 82 9.50 10.71 26.17
C THR A 82 9.40 9.79 24.94
N ALA A 83 10.50 9.13 24.57
CA ALA A 83 10.57 8.24 23.41
C ALA A 83 9.61 7.04 23.49
N ALA A 84 9.52 6.41 24.67
CA ALA A 84 8.74 5.19 24.89
C ALA A 84 7.25 5.32 24.59
N ARG A 85 6.68 6.53 24.68
CA ARG A 85 5.29 6.80 24.32
C ARG A 85 5.16 7.31 22.89
N ARG A 86 6.12 8.13 22.44
CA ARG A 86 6.05 8.78 21.13
C ARG A 86 6.18 7.80 19.98
N VAL A 87 7.12 6.85 20.06
CA VAL A 87 7.41 5.92 18.96
C VAL A 87 6.20 5.03 18.64
N PRO A 88 5.62 4.26 19.58
CA PRO A 88 4.45 3.42 19.26
C PRO A 88 3.28 4.24 18.74
N SER A 89 3.02 5.39 19.37
CA SER A 89 1.95 6.30 18.98
C SER A 89 2.11 6.78 17.52
N ASN A 90 3.31 7.25 17.13
CA ASN A 90 3.54 7.67 15.75
C ASN A 90 3.54 6.49 14.77
N LEU A 91 4.08 5.34 15.14
CA LEU A 91 4.05 4.11 14.34
C LEU A 91 2.61 3.68 14.00
N GLU A 92 1.71 3.72 14.98
CA GLU A 92 0.29 3.44 14.79
C GLU A 92 -0.38 4.46 13.85
N ARG A 93 -0.18 5.77 14.09
CA ARG A 93 -0.85 6.84 13.33
C ARG A 93 -0.46 6.88 11.86
N TYR A 94 0.80 6.62 11.54
CA TYR A 94 1.35 6.76 10.19
C TYR A 94 1.69 5.40 9.56
N ALA A 95 1.10 4.30 10.04
CA ALA A 95 1.42 2.94 9.60
C ALA A 95 1.46 2.78 8.06
N GLY A 96 0.43 3.25 7.36
CA GLY A 96 0.37 3.21 5.89
C GLY A 96 1.45 4.06 5.21
N ASN A 97 1.81 5.22 5.77
CA ASN A 97 2.91 6.04 5.25
C ASN A 97 4.25 5.30 5.40
N TYR A 98 4.50 4.69 6.56
CA TYR A 98 5.74 3.93 6.79
C TYR A 98 5.86 2.71 5.88
N VAL A 99 4.77 1.99 5.62
CA VAL A 99 4.78 0.90 4.64
C VAL A 99 5.20 1.42 3.26
N ASN A 100 4.68 2.57 2.82
CA ASN A 100 5.13 3.18 1.56
C ASN A 100 6.60 3.61 1.59
N VAL A 101 7.11 4.16 2.71
CA VAL A 101 8.53 4.53 2.85
C VAL A 101 9.43 3.30 2.72
N VAL A 102 9.07 2.19 3.35
CA VAL A 102 9.81 0.93 3.27
C VAL A 102 9.81 0.39 1.83
N LEU A 103 8.65 0.40 1.16
CA LEU A 103 8.52 -0.04 -0.23
C LEU A 103 9.29 0.88 -1.20
N ALA A 104 9.26 2.19 -0.98
CA ALA A 104 10.02 3.16 -1.76
C ALA A 104 11.53 2.95 -1.60
N ALA A 105 11.99 2.72 -0.37
CA ALA A 105 13.39 2.42 -0.11
C ALA A 105 13.83 1.12 -0.80
N ALA A 106 12.99 0.07 -0.77
CA ALA A 106 13.24 -1.18 -1.49
C ALA A 106 13.23 -1.02 -3.03
N ALA A 107 12.50 -0.04 -3.56
CA ALA A 107 12.42 0.23 -4.99
C ALA A 107 13.70 0.85 -5.58
N ILE A 108 14.43 1.65 -4.79
CA ILE A 108 15.68 2.29 -5.22
C ILE A 108 16.69 1.27 -5.81
N PRO A 109 17.09 0.20 -5.09
CA PRO A 109 18.01 -0.79 -5.65
C PRO A 109 17.38 -1.62 -6.76
N ALA A 110 16.08 -1.89 -6.74
CA ALA A 110 15.42 -2.59 -7.84
C ALA A 110 15.53 -1.80 -9.15
N ILE A 111 15.35 -0.47 -9.09
CA ILE A 111 15.53 0.43 -10.23
C ILE A 111 17.01 0.51 -10.63
N ALA A 112 17.92 0.63 -9.66
CA ALA A 112 19.36 0.77 -9.95
C ALA A 112 19.96 -0.50 -10.58
N LEU A 113 19.57 -1.68 -10.11
CA LEU A 113 20.14 -2.96 -10.54
C LEU A 113 19.41 -3.56 -11.76
N ARG A 114 18.11 -3.27 -11.91
CA ARG A 114 17.27 -3.84 -12.98
C ARG A 114 16.37 -2.78 -13.63
N PRO A 115 16.93 -1.65 -14.11
CA PRO A 115 16.14 -0.54 -14.62
C PRO A 115 15.22 -0.97 -15.76
N ALA A 116 15.73 -1.78 -16.71
CA ALA A 116 14.95 -2.25 -17.85
C ALA A 116 13.72 -3.09 -17.42
N ALA A 117 13.87 -3.99 -16.43
CA ALA A 117 12.77 -4.81 -15.95
C ALA A 117 11.71 -3.96 -15.23
N VAL A 118 12.15 -3.06 -14.34
CA VAL A 118 11.24 -2.16 -13.62
C VAL A 118 10.50 -1.24 -14.60
N LEU A 119 11.21 -0.61 -15.53
CA LEU A 119 10.61 0.26 -16.55
C LEU A 119 9.63 -0.50 -17.45
N THR A 120 9.96 -1.74 -17.84
CA THR A 120 9.04 -2.58 -18.64
C THR A 120 7.77 -2.88 -17.87
N VAL A 121 7.86 -3.30 -16.61
CA VAL A 121 6.69 -3.59 -15.78
C VAL A 121 5.87 -2.33 -15.51
N CYS A 122 6.52 -1.19 -15.24
CA CYS A 122 5.83 0.10 -15.09
C CYS A 122 5.12 0.51 -16.39
N ALA A 123 5.76 0.36 -17.55
CA ALA A 123 5.14 0.65 -18.83
C ALA A 123 3.91 -0.26 -19.08
N MET A 124 4.03 -1.56 -18.80
CA MET A 124 2.90 -2.49 -18.89
C MET A 124 1.76 -2.12 -17.93
N GLN A 125 2.08 -1.70 -16.70
CA GLN A 125 1.09 -1.21 -15.73
C GLN A 125 0.36 0.03 -16.26
N VAL A 126 1.11 1.01 -16.78
CA VAL A 126 0.54 2.24 -17.33
C VAL A 126 -0.35 1.92 -18.53
N VAL A 127 0.09 1.06 -19.43
CA VAL A 127 -0.72 0.59 -20.57
C VAL A 127 -2.00 -0.10 -20.08
N ALA A 128 -1.90 -1.00 -19.10
CA ALA A 128 -3.08 -1.65 -18.53
C ALA A 128 -4.06 -0.65 -17.89
N LEU A 129 -3.54 0.40 -17.24
CA LEU A 129 -4.38 1.39 -16.57
C LEU A 129 -4.96 2.44 -17.54
N MET A 130 -4.27 2.79 -18.62
CA MET A 130 -4.69 3.86 -19.53
C MET A 130 -5.36 3.38 -20.82
N ALA A 131 -5.06 2.17 -21.29
CA ALA A 131 -5.65 1.67 -22.51
C ALA A 131 -7.15 1.38 -22.30
N PRO A 132 -8.00 1.75 -23.28
CA PRO A 132 -9.42 1.48 -23.18
C PRO A 132 -9.65 -0.05 -23.30
N PRO A 133 -10.69 -0.60 -22.63
CA PRO A 133 -10.89 -2.05 -22.53
C PRO A 133 -10.87 -2.79 -23.89
N GLU A 134 -11.35 -2.13 -24.94
CA GLU A 134 -11.47 -2.66 -26.31
C GLU A 134 -10.12 -3.06 -26.91
N VAL A 135 -9.02 -2.46 -26.46
CA VAL A 135 -7.65 -2.85 -26.86
C VAL A 135 -7.28 -4.25 -26.38
N PHE A 136 -7.96 -4.74 -25.35
CA PHE A 136 -7.74 -6.04 -24.73
C PHE A 136 -8.82 -7.07 -25.10
N ASP A 137 -9.70 -6.75 -26.04
CA ASP A 137 -10.68 -7.71 -26.54
C ASP A 137 -9.95 -8.80 -27.33
N VAL A 138 -9.82 -9.97 -26.71
CA VAL A 138 -9.18 -11.14 -27.31
C VAL A 138 -10.23 -12.23 -27.46
N HIS A 139 -10.53 -12.59 -28.70
CA HIS A 139 -11.35 -13.75 -29.02
C HIS A 139 -10.52 -15.02 -28.79
N MET A 140 -10.73 -15.71 -27.67
CA MET A 140 -10.10 -17.02 -27.45
C MET A 140 -10.93 -18.13 -28.10
N TRP A 141 -10.34 -18.77 -29.11
CA TRP A 141 -10.84 -20.03 -29.65
C TRP A 141 -10.66 -21.14 -28.61
N ARG A 142 -11.77 -21.69 -28.09
CA ARG A 142 -11.72 -22.93 -27.29
C ARG A 142 -11.86 -24.17 -28.18
N PRO A 143 -11.27 -25.31 -27.77
CA PRO A 143 -11.49 -26.59 -28.43
C PRO A 143 -12.99 -26.91 -28.53
N LYS A 144 -13.41 -27.43 -29.69
CA LYS A 144 -14.83 -27.72 -30.05
C LYS A 144 -15.61 -28.51 -28.99
N SER A 145 -14.93 -29.29 -28.14
CA SER A 145 -15.55 -30.07 -27.06
C SER A 145 -16.16 -29.23 -25.92
N ARG A 146 -15.94 -27.91 -25.88
CA ARG A 146 -16.50 -27.00 -24.86
C ARG A 146 -17.36 -25.85 -25.41
N GLY A 147 -17.80 -25.92 -26.67
CA GLY A 147 -18.90 -25.07 -27.17
C GLY A 147 -18.56 -23.60 -27.47
N GLY A 148 -17.57 -23.34 -28.33
CA GLY A 148 -17.45 -22.05 -29.05
C GLY A 148 -16.39 -21.06 -28.53
N VAL A 149 -16.30 -19.90 -29.22
CA VAL A 149 -15.46 -18.75 -28.83
C VAL A 149 -16.01 -18.20 -27.52
N THR A 150 -15.15 -18.08 -26.51
CA THR A 150 -15.53 -17.41 -25.26
C THR A 150 -14.83 -16.06 -25.24
N ASP A 151 -15.60 -14.98 -25.29
CA ASP A 151 -15.04 -13.64 -25.15
C ASP A 151 -14.56 -13.46 -23.72
N ILE A 152 -13.24 -13.31 -23.56
CA ILE A 152 -12.70 -12.74 -22.34
C ILE A 152 -12.81 -11.24 -22.53
N GLY A 153 -13.91 -10.65 -22.04
CA GLY A 153 -14.16 -9.21 -22.17
C GLY A 153 -12.93 -8.41 -21.73
N GLY A 154 -12.56 -7.40 -22.53
CA GLY A 154 -11.31 -6.67 -22.39
C GLY A 154 -11.07 -6.09 -21.00
N ALA A 155 -12.14 -5.71 -20.28
CA ALA A 155 -12.06 -5.23 -18.90
C ALA A 155 -11.46 -6.28 -17.93
N LYS A 156 -11.74 -7.57 -18.14
CA LYS A 156 -11.18 -8.66 -17.32
C LYS A 156 -9.70 -8.85 -17.61
N LEU A 157 -9.31 -8.81 -18.88
CA LEU A 157 -7.91 -8.96 -19.27
C LEU A 157 -7.09 -7.76 -18.79
N ARG A 158 -7.64 -6.55 -18.92
CA ARG A 158 -7.08 -5.31 -18.38
C ARG A 158 -6.84 -5.39 -16.88
N LEU A 159 -7.84 -5.81 -16.10
CA LEU A 159 -7.71 -6.00 -14.65
C LEU A 159 -6.64 -7.03 -14.30
N ARG A 160 -6.62 -8.18 -14.99
CA ARG A 160 -5.61 -9.22 -14.77
C ARG A 160 -4.20 -8.74 -15.10
N LEU A 161 -4.05 -7.99 -16.18
CA LEU A 161 -2.77 -7.40 -16.55
C LEU A 161 -2.32 -6.43 -15.47
N ALA A 162 -3.18 -5.49 -15.07
CA ALA A 162 -2.89 -4.52 -14.01
C ALA A 162 -2.52 -5.19 -12.66
N LEU A 163 -3.21 -6.27 -12.27
CA LEU A 163 -2.87 -7.05 -11.08
C LEU A 163 -1.52 -7.75 -11.24
N SER A 164 -1.28 -8.39 -12.38
CA SER A 164 -0.06 -9.16 -12.63
C SER A 164 1.16 -8.25 -12.66
N THR A 165 1.08 -7.12 -13.36
CA THR A 165 2.17 -6.14 -13.43
C THR A 165 2.44 -5.50 -12.07
N HIS A 166 1.41 -5.22 -11.26
CA HIS A 166 1.60 -4.65 -9.93
C HIS A 166 2.22 -5.67 -8.98
N MET A 167 1.82 -6.95 -9.08
CA MET A 167 2.44 -8.05 -8.34
C MET A 167 3.89 -8.29 -8.76
N CYS A 168 4.19 -8.23 -10.06
CA CYS A 168 5.56 -8.30 -10.56
C CYS A 168 6.40 -7.13 -10.04
N LEU A 169 5.85 -5.91 -10.02
CA LEU A 169 6.53 -4.75 -9.47
C LEU A 169 6.88 -4.98 -8.00
N LEU A 170 5.92 -5.38 -7.18
CA LEU A 170 6.15 -5.71 -5.77
C LEU A 170 7.16 -6.85 -5.59
N ALA A 171 7.07 -7.92 -6.39
CA ALA A 171 8.01 -9.03 -6.33
C ALA A 171 9.44 -8.58 -6.64
N LEU A 172 9.62 -7.72 -7.64
CA LEU A 172 10.94 -7.15 -7.99
C LEU A 172 11.55 -6.35 -6.83
N LEU A 173 10.74 -5.78 -5.92
CA LEU A 173 11.21 -5.11 -4.70
C LEU A 173 11.82 -6.06 -3.66
N PHE A 174 11.55 -7.37 -3.72
CA PHE A 174 11.96 -8.32 -2.67
C PHE A 174 12.85 -9.46 -3.15
N VAL A 175 13.07 -9.57 -4.46
CA VAL A 175 13.94 -10.60 -5.08
C VAL A 175 15.42 -10.32 -4.81
N ALA A 176 15.85 -9.06 -4.80
CA ALA A 176 17.25 -8.69 -4.61
C ALA A 176 17.63 -8.60 -3.12
N VAL A 177 18.84 -9.03 -2.76
CA VAL A 177 19.36 -8.94 -1.37
C VAL A 177 19.53 -7.48 -0.97
N GLU A 178 19.98 -6.65 -1.90
CA GLU A 178 20.17 -5.21 -1.78
C GLU A 178 18.86 -4.49 -1.45
N ALA A 179 17.75 -4.98 -2.01
CA ALA A 179 16.42 -4.44 -1.73
C ALA A 179 15.97 -4.69 -0.29
N ARG A 180 16.39 -5.82 0.31
CA ARG A 180 16.16 -6.08 1.74
C ARG A 180 16.96 -5.13 2.63
N LEU A 181 18.22 -4.84 2.27
CA LEU A 181 19.03 -3.86 3.00
C LEU A 181 18.44 -2.44 2.92
N CYS A 182 17.97 -2.04 1.74
CA CYS A 182 17.32 -0.74 1.60
C CYS A 182 15.95 -0.70 2.29
N ALA A 183 15.21 -1.80 2.34
CA ALA A 183 14.00 -1.90 3.15
C ALA A 183 14.31 -1.69 4.65
N LEU A 184 15.41 -2.27 5.16
CA LEU A 184 15.88 -2.02 6.53
C LEU A 184 16.23 -0.54 6.75
N PHE A 185 16.84 0.11 5.76
CA PHE A 185 17.05 1.56 5.81
C PHE A 185 15.71 2.33 5.86
N GLY A 186 14.71 1.93 5.08
CA GLY A 186 13.35 2.47 5.16
C GLY A 186 12.70 2.28 6.53
N VAL A 187 12.94 1.14 7.19
CA VAL A 187 12.50 0.89 8.58
C VAL A 187 13.24 1.83 9.53
N ALA A 188 14.56 1.99 9.39
CA ALA A 188 15.36 2.89 10.23
C ALA A 188 14.90 4.35 10.08
N LEU A 189 14.64 4.80 8.84
CA LEU A 189 14.04 6.11 8.57
C LEU A 189 12.66 6.26 9.20
N SER A 190 11.83 5.23 9.13
CA SER A 190 10.50 5.22 9.74
C SER A 190 10.57 5.32 11.27
N LEU A 191 11.52 4.64 11.89
CA LEU A 191 11.77 4.72 13.34
C LEU A 191 12.33 6.09 13.73
N ALA A 192 13.27 6.64 12.97
CA ALA A 192 13.79 7.99 13.18
C ALA A 192 12.66 9.02 13.06
N HIS A 193 11.83 8.92 12.02
CA HIS A 193 10.64 9.74 11.86
C HIS A 193 9.69 9.58 13.05
N ALA A 194 9.35 8.36 13.46
CA ALA A 194 8.48 8.12 14.61
C ALA A 194 9.04 8.71 15.92
N PHE A 195 10.36 8.75 16.06
CA PHE A 195 11.05 9.33 17.23
C PHE A 195 11.02 10.87 17.23
N PHE A 196 11.27 11.51 16.10
CA PHE A 196 11.39 12.97 16.01
C PHE A 196 10.08 13.68 15.67
N ARG A 197 9.12 13.03 14.99
CA ARG A 197 7.88 13.66 14.55
C ARG A 197 7.03 14.07 15.76
N THR A 198 6.67 15.35 15.82
CA THR A 198 5.71 15.84 16.80
C THR A 198 4.28 15.59 16.34
N ARG A 199 3.31 15.63 17.25
CA ARG A 199 1.90 15.61 16.85
C ARG A 199 1.35 17.03 16.97
N PRO A 200 0.51 17.49 16.03
CA PRO A 200 -0.23 18.73 16.23
C PRO A 200 -0.98 18.67 17.57
N TRP A 201 -0.84 19.71 18.40
CA TRP A 201 -1.44 19.73 19.73
C TRP A 201 -2.97 19.61 19.69
N THR A 202 -3.59 20.09 18.62
CA THR A 202 -5.03 19.99 18.34
C THR A 202 -5.50 18.54 18.25
N GLU A 203 -4.72 17.66 17.63
CA GLU A 203 -5.02 16.23 17.52
C GLU A 203 -4.82 15.51 18.85
N VAL A 204 -3.78 15.87 19.61
CA VAL A 204 -3.56 15.34 20.96
C VAL A 204 -4.73 15.74 21.89
N ALA A 205 -5.25 16.96 21.75
CA ALA A 205 -6.42 17.42 22.50
C ALA A 205 -7.69 16.63 22.12
N LYS A 206 -7.93 16.39 20.82
CA LYS A 206 -9.05 15.56 20.35
C LYS A 206 -8.98 14.12 20.87
N GLU A 207 -7.81 13.49 20.82
CA GLU A 207 -7.60 12.13 21.36
C GLU A 207 -7.89 12.09 22.87
N LYS A 208 -7.40 13.09 23.62
CA LYS A 208 -7.66 13.20 25.06
C LYS A 208 -9.16 13.36 25.36
N MET A 209 -9.86 14.22 24.62
CA MET A 209 -11.32 14.39 24.80
C MET A 209 -12.08 13.09 24.53
N LYS A 210 -11.76 12.37 23.45
CA LYS A 210 -12.40 11.08 23.13
C LYS A 210 -12.13 10.00 24.19
N SER A 211 -10.91 9.93 24.70
CA SER A 211 -10.54 8.97 25.75
C SER A 211 -11.12 9.30 27.13
N GLY A 212 -11.29 10.58 27.44
CA GLY A 212 -11.93 11.06 28.67
C GLY A 212 -13.42 10.74 28.71
N ILE A 213 -14.11 10.87 27.58
CA ILE A 213 -15.54 10.51 27.47
C ILE A 213 -15.75 9.02 27.71
N LYS A 214 -14.86 8.15 27.19
CA LYS A 214 -14.90 6.70 27.42
C LYS A 214 -14.63 6.25 28.86
N LYS A 215 -14.14 7.13 29.75
CA LYS A 215 -13.91 6.83 31.17
C LYS A 215 -15.05 7.27 32.08
N VAL A 216 -15.98 8.07 31.58
CA VAL A 216 -17.12 8.61 32.34
C VAL A 216 -18.40 7.84 32.05
N MET A 217 -18.42 7.04 30.97
CA MET A 217 -19.44 6.01 30.70
C MET A 217 -18.95 4.65 31.16
#